data_AF-A0A7S2Y2L4-F1
#
_entry.id   AF-A0A7S2Y2L4-F1
#
_cell.length_a   1.000
_cell.length_b   1.000
_cell.length_c   1.000
_cell.angle_alpha   90.00
_cell.angle_beta   90.00
_cell.angle_gamma   90.00
#
_symmetry.space_group_name_H-M   'P 1'
#
loop_
_entity.id
_entity.type
_entity.pdbx_description
1 polymer ?
#
loop_
_entity_poly.entity_id
_entity_poly.type
_entity_poly.pdbx_seq_one_letter_code
_entity_poly.pdbx_strand_id
1 'polypeptide(L)'
;QDPQQRLDIGTKCQVVGVEKDVTFNNKFVIVKEYLASADRYRVEPLNPADGLPPSLTIKKANLQIDTSAGPVLSSVSVEEIFTPILPLLENGSVLAMPDANALLEAQKSSIQNAFQSQIQKVFPPRQLAKLASQAEAMILLLCTHWLDVIEHYQNSMNYIENMLRKQLIAAIGKEVSAKD
;
A
#
# COMPACT_ATOMS: atom_id res chain seq x y z
N GLN A 1 -13.84 4.50 -17.44
CA GLN A 1 -14.14 4.69 -16.01
C GLN A 1 -15.60 4.34 -15.82
N ASP A 2 -15.90 3.35 -14.99
CA ASP A 2 -17.28 2.91 -14.79
C ASP A 2 -18.15 4.06 -14.26
N PRO A 3 -19.31 4.32 -14.88
CA PRO A 3 -20.20 5.41 -14.44
C PRO A 3 -20.76 5.19 -13.03
N GLN A 4 -20.60 3.99 -12.45
CA GLN A 4 -21.17 3.61 -11.15
C GLN A 4 -20.20 3.61 -9.96
N GLN A 5 -18.90 3.89 -10.15
CA GLN A 5 -17.98 3.89 -9.01
C GLN A 5 -18.29 5.07 -8.06
N ARG A 6 -18.63 4.76 -6.80
CA ARG A 6 -18.92 5.77 -5.77
C ARG A 6 -17.62 6.48 -5.38
N LEU A 7 -17.71 7.78 -5.06
CA LEU A 7 -16.57 8.51 -4.51
C LEU A 7 -16.42 8.18 -3.03
N ASP A 8 -15.21 7.84 -2.61
CA ASP A 8 -14.93 7.56 -1.20
C ASP A 8 -15.01 8.84 -0.36
N ILE A 9 -15.43 8.69 0.89
CA ILE A 9 -15.47 9.78 1.87
C ILE A 9 -14.03 10.31 2.06
N GLY A 10 -13.86 11.63 2.00
CA GLY A 10 -12.56 12.30 2.09
C GLY A 10 -11.93 12.63 0.73
N THR A 11 -12.52 12.18 -0.39
CA THR A 11 -12.02 12.50 -1.73
C THR A 11 -12.09 14.01 -2.00
N LYS A 12 -10.98 14.59 -2.46
CA LYS A 12 -10.92 15.99 -2.93
C LYS A 12 -11.44 16.07 -4.35
N CYS A 13 -12.43 16.93 -4.56
CA CYS A 13 -13.05 17.15 -5.85
C CYS A 13 -13.07 18.64 -6.18
N GLN A 14 -12.98 18.95 -7.46
CA GLN A 14 -13.26 20.26 -8.03
C GLN A 14 -14.70 20.29 -8.52
N VAL A 15 -15.41 21.37 -8.20
CA VAL A 15 -16.79 21.56 -8.69
C VAL A 15 -16.74 22.09 -10.13
N VAL A 16 -17.48 21.46 -11.05
CA VAL A 16 -17.53 21.81 -12.48
C VAL A 16 -18.97 21.74 -12.98
N GLY A 17 -19.40 22.69 -13.81
CA GLY A 17 -20.66 22.59 -14.57
C GLY A 17 -21.94 22.89 -13.79
N VAL A 18 -21.88 23.71 -12.72
CA VAL A 18 -23.10 24.16 -12.03
C VAL A 18 -23.71 25.35 -12.79
N GLU A 19 -24.63 25.07 -13.72
CA GLU A 19 -25.30 26.10 -14.56
C GLU A 19 -26.05 27.17 -13.76
N LYS A 20 -26.53 26.83 -12.55
CA LYS A 20 -27.29 27.76 -11.70
C LYS A 20 -26.42 28.77 -10.95
N ASP A 21 -25.16 28.45 -10.68
CA ASP A 21 -24.26 29.26 -9.84
C ASP A 21 -22.81 29.13 -10.32
N VAL A 22 -22.46 29.90 -11.36
CA VAL A 22 -21.14 29.88 -12.02
C VAL A 22 -20.00 30.17 -11.04
N THR A 23 -20.28 30.84 -9.92
CA THR A 23 -19.35 31.18 -8.84
C THR A 23 -18.79 29.96 -8.08
N PHE A 24 -19.34 28.77 -8.27
CA PHE A 24 -18.85 27.54 -7.65
C PHE A 24 -17.87 26.76 -8.52
N ASN A 25 -17.81 27.06 -9.81
CA ASN A 25 -16.91 26.36 -10.72
C ASN A 25 -15.45 26.61 -10.34
N ASN A 26 -14.63 25.56 -10.48
CA ASN A 26 -13.21 25.51 -10.18
C ASN A 26 -12.81 25.56 -8.70
N LYS A 27 -13.77 25.57 -7.76
CA LYS A 27 -13.47 25.53 -6.32
C LYS A 27 -13.32 24.10 -5.82
N PHE A 28 -12.46 23.93 -4.82
CA PHE A 28 -12.14 22.62 -4.24
C PHE A 28 -13.02 22.31 -3.04
N VAL A 29 -13.53 21.08 -3.01
CA VAL A 29 -14.43 20.57 -1.99
C VAL A 29 -14.01 19.16 -1.57
N ILE A 30 -14.35 18.77 -0.34
CA ILE A 30 -14.13 17.42 0.19
C ILE A 30 -15.47 16.72 0.33
N VAL A 31 -15.55 15.47 -0.14
CA VAL A 31 -16.73 14.61 0.04
C VAL A 31 -16.85 14.17 1.51
N LYS A 32 -17.95 14.53 2.17
CA LYS A 32 -18.24 14.11 3.56
C LYS A 32 -19.15 12.90 3.63
N GLU A 33 -20.22 12.91 2.85
CA GLU A 33 -21.20 11.84 2.85
C GLU A 33 -21.88 11.71 1.50
N TYR A 34 -22.32 10.50 1.18
CA TYR A 34 -23.14 10.21 0.01
C TYR A 34 -24.58 9.99 0.45
N LEU A 35 -25.50 10.81 -0.07
CA LEU A 35 -26.92 10.76 0.22
C LEU A 35 -27.62 9.88 -0.83
N ALA A 36 -27.79 8.60 -0.51
CA ALA A 36 -28.41 7.62 -1.41
C ALA A 36 -29.86 7.96 -1.80
N SER A 37 -30.59 8.68 -0.94
CA SER A 37 -31.98 9.08 -1.19
C SER A 37 -32.14 10.10 -2.33
N ALA A 38 -31.10 10.89 -2.60
CA ALA A 38 -31.14 11.98 -3.57
C ALA A 38 -30.13 11.81 -4.71
N ASP A 39 -29.31 10.74 -4.67
CA ASP A 39 -28.16 10.50 -5.54
C ASP A 39 -27.22 11.72 -5.65
N ARG A 40 -26.84 12.26 -4.49
CA ARG A 40 -25.94 13.42 -4.39
C ARG A 40 -24.91 13.25 -3.29
N TYR A 41 -23.80 13.96 -3.45
CA TYR A 41 -22.74 14.04 -2.44
C TYR A 41 -22.89 15.32 -1.64
N ARG A 42 -22.79 15.19 -0.33
CA ARG A 42 -22.58 16.34 0.54
C ARG A 42 -21.10 16.63 0.60
N VAL A 43 -20.75 17.84 0.22
CA VAL A 43 -19.38 18.31 0.14
C VAL A 43 -19.19 19.55 0.98
N GLU A 44 -17.99 19.71 1.52
CA GLU A 44 -17.57 20.90 2.27
C GLU A 44 -16.45 21.62 1.53
N PRO A 45 -16.38 22.96 1.59
CA PRO A 45 -15.28 23.70 0.99
C PRO A 45 -13.95 23.33 1.66
N LEU A 46 -12.91 23.16 0.83
CA LEU A 46 -11.55 22.95 1.33
C LEU A 46 -11.01 24.23 2.01
N ASN A 47 -11.40 25.40 1.51
CA ASN A 47 -11.03 26.70 2.06
C ASN A 47 -12.30 27.54 2.35
N PRO A 48 -12.55 27.93 3.61
CA PRO A 48 -13.72 28.74 3.97
C PRO A 48 -13.68 30.15 3.37
N ALA A 49 -12.52 30.63 2.92
CA ALA A 49 -12.37 31.93 2.25
C ALA A 49 -12.94 31.95 0.81
N ASP A 50 -13.25 30.79 0.24
CA ASP A 50 -13.72 30.68 -1.14
C ASP A 50 -15.18 31.13 -1.32
N GLY A 51 -15.86 31.60 -0.27
CA GLY A 51 -17.25 32.09 -0.36
C GLY A 51 -18.27 31.01 -0.73
N LEU A 52 -17.91 29.75 -0.55
CA LEU A 52 -18.83 28.61 -0.65
C LEU A 52 -19.62 28.48 0.67
N PRO A 53 -20.92 28.13 0.62
CA PRO A 53 -21.65 27.79 1.83
C PRO A 53 -21.01 26.57 2.52
N PRO A 54 -21.18 26.44 3.85
CA PRO A 54 -20.47 25.47 4.67
C PRO A 54 -20.79 24.02 4.30
N SER A 55 -21.91 23.78 3.62
CA SER A 55 -22.29 22.47 3.12
C SER A 55 -23.05 22.61 1.81
N LEU A 56 -22.63 21.84 0.80
CA LEU A 56 -23.23 21.82 -0.53
C LEU A 56 -23.60 20.41 -0.92
N THR A 57 -24.69 20.28 -1.67
CA THR A 57 -25.17 18.97 -2.15
C THR A 57 -25.08 18.92 -3.67
N ILE A 58 -24.06 18.24 -4.19
CA ILE A 58 -23.67 18.27 -5.60
C ILE A 58 -23.84 16.87 -6.24
N LYS A 59 -24.30 16.85 -7.50
CA LYS A 59 -24.39 15.62 -8.30
C LYS A 59 -23.00 15.15 -8.73
N LYS A 60 -22.81 13.83 -8.86
CA LYS A 60 -21.54 13.24 -9.33
C LYS A 60 -21.04 13.87 -10.64
N ALA A 61 -21.93 14.14 -11.58
CA ALA A 61 -21.60 14.74 -12.88
C ALA A 61 -20.91 16.11 -12.79
N ASN A 62 -21.06 16.80 -11.65
CA ASN A 62 -20.53 18.13 -11.42
C ASN A 62 -19.31 18.11 -10.47
N LEU A 63 -18.79 16.92 -10.15
CA LEU A 63 -17.58 16.73 -9.35
C LEU A 63 -16.51 16.10 -10.23
N GLN A 64 -15.44 16.85 -10.47
CA GLN A 64 -14.24 16.34 -11.09
C GLN A 64 -13.24 15.98 -9.99
N ILE A 65 -12.76 14.75 -9.95
CA ILE A 65 -11.75 14.36 -8.95
C ILE A 65 -10.49 15.17 -9.21
N ASP A 66 -9.99 15.83 -8.16
CA ASP A 66 -8.74 16.56 -8.26
C ASP A 66 -7.58 15.56 -8.31
N THR A 67 -7.06 15.32 -9.52
CA THR A 67 -5.88 14.48 -9.76
C THR A 67 -4.56 15.25 -9.56
N SER A 68 -4.60 16.50 -9.07
CA SER A 68 -3.40 17.25 -8.71
C SER A 68 -2.72 16.71 -7.44
N ALA A 69 -3.48 16.02 -6.58
CA ALA A 69 -2.91 15.21 -5.51
C ALA A 69 -2.24 13.98 -6.14
N GLY A 70 -0.90 14.00 -6.20
CA GLY A 70 -0.13 12.82 -6.58
C GLY A 70 -0.47 11.61 -5.72
N PRO A 71 -0.18 10.39 -6.19
CA PRO A 71 -0.41 9.18 -5.43
C PRO A 71 0.27 9.24 -4.06
N VAL A 72 -0.42 8.74 -3.03
CA VAL A 72 0.12 8.67 -1.66
C VAL A 72 0.96 7.41 -1.55
N LEU A 73 2.10 7.49 -0.86
CA LEU A 73 2.99 6.34 -0.65
C LEU A 73 2.31 5.13 0.01
N SER A 74 1.24 5.35 0.78
CA SER A 74 0.44 4.29 1.40
C SER A 74 -0.32 3.42 0.38
N SER A 75 -0.37 3.79 -0.91
CA SER A 75 -0.99 2.97 -1.95
C SER A 75 -0.06 1.90 -2.53
N VAL A 76 1.20 1.83 -2.08
CA VAL A 76 2.15 0.79 -2.50
C VAL A 76 1.84 -0.50 -1.71
N SER A 77 1.38 -1.54 -2.39
CA SER A 77 1.16 -2.87 -1.79
C SER A 77 2.36 -3.78 -2.00
N VAL A 78 2.66 -4.58 -0.97
CA VAL A 78 3.75 -5.57 -0.95
C VAL A 78 3.23 -6.99 -1.11
N GLU A 79 1.90 -7.19 -1.10
CA GLU A 79 1.25 -8.52 -1.05
C GLU A 79 1.59 -9.40 -2.25
N GLU A 80 1.98 -8.79 -3.37
CA GLU A 80 2.37 -9.48 -4.60
C GLU A 80 3.88 -9.80 -4.64
N ILE A 81 4.66 -9.35 -3.66
CA ILE A 81 6.10 -9.64 -3.60
C ILE A 81 6.33 -11.00 -2.95
N PHE A 82 7.07 -11.85 -3.66
CA PHE A 82 7.53 -13.13 -3.15
C PHE A 82 8.53 -12.93 -2.01
N THR A 83 8.19 -13.38 -0.81
CA THR A 83 8.98 -13.28 0.44
C THR A 83 9.52 -14.65 0.90
N PRO A 84 10.46 -15.26 0.15
CA PRO A 84 11.05 -16.52 0.60
C PRO A 84 12.03 -16.25 1.73
N ILE A 85 11.93 -17.07 2.77
CA ILE A 85 12.90 -17.10 3.86
C ILE A 85 13.50 -18.49 3.95
N LEU A 86 14.83 -18.53 3.94
CA LEU A 86 15.57 -19.72 4.29
C LEU A 86 16.37 -19.43 5.55
N PRO A 87 16.31 -20.28 6.59
CA PRO A 87 17.27 -20.20 7.67
C PRO A 87 18.66 -20.49 7.10
N LEU A 88 19.51 -19.46 7.03
CA LEU A 88 20.92 -19.61 6.74
C LEU A 88 21.58 -20.26 7.96
N LEU A 89 21.78 -21.58 7.89
CA LEU A 89 22.56 -22.30 8.88
C LEU A 89 24.04 -22.24 8.45
N GLU A 90 24.89 -21.67 9.31
CA GLU A 90 26.34 -21.67 9.08
C GLU A 90 26.83 -23.12 8.92
N ASN A 91 27.44 -23.44 7.77
CA ASN A 91 27.93 -24.77 7.36
C ASN A 91 26.86 -25.84 7.04
N GLY A 92 25.58 -25.49 6.95
CA GLY A 92 24.54 -26.37 6.42
C GLY A 92 24.16 -25.97 5.00
N SER A 93 24.43 -26.79 3.98
CA SER A 93 23.80 -26.59 2.67
C SER A 93 22.32 -27.00 2.77
N VAL A 94 21.48 -26.09 3.25
CA VAL A 94 20.03 -26.31 3.36
C VAL A 94 19.41 -26.47 1.97
N LEU A 95 19.98 -25.82 0.95
CA LEU A 95 19.64 -25.96 -0.46
C LEU A 95 20.89 -26.17 -1.30
N ALA A 96 20.73 -26.89 -2.41
CA ALA A 96 21.76 -26.93 -3.44
C ALA A 96 21.94 -25.52 -4.05
N MET A 97 23.16 -25.17 -4.43
CA MET A 97 23.47 -23.87 -5.03
C MET A 97 22.55 -23.47 -6.20
N PRO A 98 22.14 -24.38 -7.11
CA PRO A 98 21.20 -24.05 -8.17
C PRO A 98 19.83 -23.60 -7.65
N ASP A 99 19.32 -24.22 -6.60
CA ASP A 99 18.01 -23.90 -6.03
C ASP A 99 18.05 -22.56 -5.29
N ALA A 100 19.15 -22.28 -4.57
CA ALA A 100 19.37 -20.98 -3.95
C ALA A 100 19.40 -19.85 -4.99
N ASN A 101 20.09 -20.06 -6.12
CA ASN A 101 20.09 -19.10 -7.23
C ASN A 101 18.71 -18.94 -7.86
N ALA A 102 17.96 -20.03 -8.05
CA ALA A 102 16.59 -19.97 -8.58
C ALA A 102 15.67 -19.15 -7.67
N LEU A 103 15.81 -19.31 -6.35
CA LEU A 103 15.07 -18.55 -5.34
C LEU A 103 15.41 -17.06 -5.38
N LEU A 104 16.70 -16.71 -5.46
CA LEU A 104 17.16 -15.32 -5.58
C LEU A 104 16.66 -14.65 -6.87
N GLU A 105 16.71 -15.36 -8.00
CA GLU A 105 16.18 -14.84 -9.27
C GLU A 105 14.65 -14.68 -9.24
N ALA A 106 13.92 -15.58 -8.57
CA ALA A 106 12.48 -15.43 -8.39
C ALA A 106 12.13 -14.18 -7.55
N GLN A 107 12.85 -13.94 -6.45
CA GLN A 107 12.67 -12.75 -5.63
C GLN A 107 12.98 -11.46 -6.39
N LYS A 108 14.10 -11.44 -7.12
CA LYS A 108 14.49 -10.32 -7.99
C LYS A 108 13.45 -10.04 -9.07
N SER A 109 12.97 -11.08 -9.75
CA SER A 109 11.93 -10.97 -10.78
C SER A 109 10.63 -10.42 -10.20
N SER A 110 10.20 -10.90 -9.03
CA SER A 110 9.00 -10.42 -8.35
C SER A 110 9.07 -8.92 -8.00
N ILE A 111 10.20 -8.45 -7.44
CA ILE A 111 10.42 -7.03 -7.13
C ILE A 111 10.41 -6.18 -8.42
N GLN A 112 11.06 -6.66 -9.49
CA GLN A 112 11.07 -5.97 -10.77
C GLN A 112 9.68 -5.85 -11.38
N ASN A 113 8.88 -6.92 -11.29
CA ASN A 113 7.51 -6.93 -11.77
C ASN A 113 6.63 -5.95 -10.98
N ALA A 114 6.72 -5.94 -9.64
CA ALA A 114 5.99 -4.99 -8.80
C ALA A 114 6.36 -3.53 -9.14
N PHE A 115 7.65 -3.26 -9.37
CA PHE A 115 8.09 -1.93 -9.80
C PHE A 115 7.50 -1.52 -11.15
N GLN A 116 7.52 -2.40 -12.15
CA GLN A 116 6.99 -2.09 -13.48
C GLN A 116 5.46 -2.00 -13.50
N SER A 117 4.77 -2.89 -12.77
CA SER A 117 3.32 -3.01 -12.81
C SER A 117 2.61 -1.96 -11.96
N GLN A 118 3.16 -1.63 -10.78
CA GLN A 118 2.53 -0.75 -9.80
C GLN A 118 3.23 0.62 -9.71
N ILE A 119 4.56 0.65 -9.58
CA ILE A 119 5.27 1.92 -9.27
C ILE A 119 5.41 2.80 -10.51
N GLN A 120 5.88 2.26 -11.63
CA GLN A 120 6.11 3.07 -12.84
C GLN A 120 4.84 3.67 -13.43
N LYS A 121 3.68 3.01 -13.25
CA LYS A 121 2.39 3.48 -13.78
C LYS A 121 1.76 4.56 -12.91
N VAL A 122 2.01 4.50 -11.60
CA VAL A 122 1.34 5.35 -10.62
C VAL A 122 2.19 6.57 -10.29
N PHE A 123 3.49 6.38 -10.06
CA PHE A 123 4.39 7.43 -9.61
C PHE A 123 5.16 8.07 -10.79
N PRO A 124 5.40 9.39 -10.77
CA PRO A 124 6.19 10.08 -11.78
C PRO A 124 7.71 9.86 -11.58
N PRO A 125 8.52 9.83 -12.66
CA PRO A 125 9.95 9.52 -12.58
C PRO A 125 10.78 10.58 -11.82
N ARG A 126 10.50 11.87 -12.02
CA ARG A 126 11.09 13.00 -11.27
C ARG A 126 10.19 14.22 -11.41
N GLN A 127 9.53 14.65 -10.35
CA GLN A 127 8.78 15.91 -10.35
C GLN A 127 9.02 16.67 -9.04
N LEU A 128 9.55 17.89 -9.15
CA LEU A 128 9.81 18.81 -8.03
C LEU A 128 8.52 19.32 -7.35
N ALA A 129 7.37 19.14 -7.99
CA ALA A 129 6.08 19.68 -7.53
C ALA A 129 5.04 18.60 -7.13
N LYS A 130 5.35 17.31 -7.30
CA LYS A 130 4.48 16.21 -6.85
C LYS A 130 5.05 15.57 -5.60
N LEU A 131 4.17 15.13 -4.70
CA LEU A 131 4.50 14.72 -3.32
C LEU A 131 5.35 13.44 -3.20
N ALA A 132 5.38 12.56 -4.21
CA ALA A 132 6.19 11.35 -4.18
C ALA A 132 6.65 10.94 -5.59
N SER A 133 7.91 10.54 -5.70
CA SER A 133 8.59 10.07 -6.91
C SER A 133 8.65 8.55 -6.98
N GLN A 134 8.93 8.01 -8.18
CA GLN A 134 9.18 6.56 -8.37
C GLN A 134 10.30 6.03 -7.48
N ALA A 135 11.34 6.84 -7.22
CA ALA A 135 12.45 6.43 -6.38
C ALA A 135 12.03 6.25 -4.91
N GLU A 136 11.21 7.16 -4.38
CA GLU A 136 10.70 7.07 -3.00
C GLU A 136 9.75 5.89 -2.84
N ALA A 137 8.85 5.68 -3.80
CA ALA A 137 7.96 4.52 -3.82
C ALA A 137 8.75 3.19 -3.89
N MET A 138 9.82 3.15 -4.67
CA MET A 138 10.70 1.96 -4.77
C MET A 138 11.45 1.69 -3.46
N ILE A 139 11.97 2.73 -2.81
CA ILE A 139 12.64 2.57 -1.51
C ILE A 139 11.64 2.04 -0.48
N LEU A 140 10.43 2.60 -0.43
CA LEU A 140 9.39 2.13 0.49
C LEU A 140 9.03 0.67 0.24
N LEU A 141 8.82 0.28 -1.03
CA LEU A 141 8.55 -1.11 -1.41
C LEU A 141 9.64 -2.06 -0.91
N LEU A 142 10.91 -1.70 -1.10
CA LEU A 142 12.06 -2.51 -0.64
C LEU A 142 12.13 -2.58 0.89
N CYS A 143 11.89 -1.47 1.59
CA CYS A 143 11.87 -1.44 3.05
C CYS A 143 10.77 -2.33 3.62
N THR A 144 9.56 -2.29 3.06
CA THR A 144 8.46 -3.14 3.54
C THR A 144 8.73 -4.61 3.24
N HIS A 145 9.22 -4.92 2.03
CA HIS A 145 9.65 -6.28 1.68
C HIS A 145 10.72 -6.82 2.66
N TRP A 146 11.67 -5.99 3.06
CA TRP A 146 12.69 -6.38 4.05
C TRP A 146 12.10 -6.67 5.42
N LEU A 147 11.10 -5.91 5.87
CA LEU A 147 10.41 -6.18 7.13
C LEU A 147 9.74 -7.55 7.08
N ASP A 148 9.05 -7.87 5.98
CA ASP A 148 8.41 -9.17 5.80
C ASP A 148 9.44 -10.31 5.83
N VAL A 149 10.57 -10.15 5.15
CA VAL A 149 11.67 -11.13 5.18
C VAL A 149 12.22 -11.33 6.60
N ILE A 150 12.38 -10.27 7.39
CA ILE A 150 12.84 -10.36 8.77
C ILE A 150 11.83 -11.10 9.65
N GLU A 151 10.55 -10.76 9.55
CA GLU A 151 9.47 -11.41 10.30
C GLU A 151 9.42 -12.90 9.98
N HIS A 152 9.41 -13.22 8.69
CA HIS A 152 9.43 -14.57 8.20
C HIS A 152 10.67 -15.32 8.73
N TYR A 153 11.87 -14.74 8.67
CA TYR A 153 13.09 -15.37 9.18
C TYR A 153 13.00 -15.67 10.68
N GLN A 154 12.48 -14.72 11.46
CA GLN A 154 12.25 -14.91 12.89
C GLN A 154 11.27 -16.08 13.14
N ASN A 155 10.18 -16.15 12.38
CA ASN A 155 9.22 -17.24 12.46
C ASN A 155 9.85 -18.60 12.12
N SER A 156 10.72 -18.66 11.12
CA SER A 156 11.48 -19.87 10.79
C SER A 156 12.43 -20.31 11.90
N MET A 157 13.16 -19.37 12.50
CA MET A 157 14.06 -19.70 13.61
C MET A 157 13.31 -20.21 14.83
N ASN A 158 12.20 -19.57 15.19
CA ASN A 158 11.32 -20.04 16.26
C ASN A 158 10.78 -21.45 15.98
N TYR A 159 10.42 -21.74 14.72
CA TYR A 159 9.97 -23.07 14.31
C TYR A 159 11.07 -24.12 14.48
N ILE A 160 12.28 -23.84 13.99
CA ILE A 160 13.44 -24.74 14.12
C ILE A 160 13.75 -24.98 15.60
N GLU A 161 13.81 -23.94 16.41
CA GLU A 161 14.08 -24.07 17.85
C GLU A 161 13.04 -24.97 18.52
N ASN A 162 11.75 -24.74 18.25
CA ASN A 162 10.68 -25.56 18.81
C ASN A 162 10.76 -27.01 18.34
N MET A 163 11.09 -27.25 17.08
CA MET A 163 11.30 -28.59 16.53
C MET A 163 12.47 -29.29 17.26
N LEU A 164 13.62 -28.64 17.37
CA LEU A 164 14.80 -29.19 18.06
C LEU A 164 14.53 -29.45 19.54
N ARG A 165 13.83 -28.53 20.22
CA ARG A 165 13.40 -28.71 21.62
C ARG A 165 12.55 -29.97 21.78
N LYS A 166 11.56 -30.17 20.90
CA LYS A 166 10.71 -31.38 20.93
C LYS A 166 11.53 -32.66 20.70
N GLN A 167 12.48 -32.64 19.77
CA GLN A 167 13.36 -33.78 19.50
C GLN A 167 14.25 -34.10 20.70
N LEU A 168 14.80 -33.08 21.38
CA LEU A 168 15.61 -33.24 22.58
C LEU A 168 14.81 -33.85 23.74
N ILE A 169 13.60 -33.33 23.99
CA ILE A 169 12.70 -33.86 25.03
C ILE A 169 12.36 -35.32 24.75
N ALA A 170 12.05 -35.66 23.50
CA ALA A 170 11.76 -37.04 23.11
C ALA A 170 12.96 -37.98 23.31
N ALA A 171 14.18 -37.50 23.07
CA ALA A 171 15.40 -38.30 23.23
C ALA A 171 15.81 -38.51 24.70
N ILE A 172 15.68 -37.47 25.55
CA ILE A 172 16.08 -37.51 26.96
C ILE A 172 14.94 -38.04 27.86
N GLY A 173 13.68 -37.84 27.46
CA GLY A 173 12.51 -38.15 28.27
C GLY A 173 12.23 -37.14 29.39
N LYS A 174 12.95 -36.01 29.43
CA LYS A 174 12.77 -34.92 30.40
C LYS A 174 12.87 -33.56 29.69
N GLU A 175 12.05 -32.61 30.13
CA GLU A 175 12.17 -31.21 29.73
C GLU A 175 13.39 -30.56 30.40
N VAL A 176 14.27 -29.95 29.60
CA VAL A 176 15.46 -29.24 30.08
C VAL A 176 15.11 -27.76 30.15
N SER A 177 15.11 -27.20 31.37
CA SER A 177 14.93 -25.76 31.58
C SER A 177 16.29 -25.07 31.72
N ALA A 178 16.33 -23.73 31.65
CA ALA A 178 17.57 -22.97 31.86
C ALA A 178 18.20 -23.11 33.26
N LYS A 179 17.53 -23.81 34.19
CA LYS A 179 17.98 -24.06 35.57
C LYS A 179 18.52 -25.48 35.79
N ASP A 180 18.33 -26.38 34.83
CA ASP A 180 18.89 -27.74 34.83
C ASP A 180 20.30 -27.73 34.22
#